data_AF-A0A5E4BC43-F1
#
_entry.id   AF-A0A5E4BC43-F1
#
_cell.length_a   1.000
_cell.length_b   1.000
_cell.length_c   1.000
_cell.angle_alpha   90.00
_cell.angle_beta   90.00
_cell.angle_gamma   90.00
#
_symmetry.space_group_name_H-M   'P 1'
#
loop_
_entity.id
_entity.type
_entity.pdbx_description
1 polymer ?
#
loop_
_entity_poly.entity_id
_entity_poly.type
_entity_poly.pdbx_seq_one_letter_code
_entity_poly.pdbx_strand_id
1 'polypeptide(L)'
;MLFPFYTLTSEPCMLPFKGGDCRMRLQRWYYDFKKHQCRTFIYHGCQGNANNFLRLDDCKKACMLIVKKGQCPLFPYTSRMECPKPCKSDMDCLMTEKCCDSRCGFVCANLWQAATRNNC
;
A
#
# COMPACT_ATOMS: atom_id res chain seq x y z
N MET A 1 -9.26 -29.48 3.99
CA MET A 1 -7.79 -29.27 4.04
C MET A 1 -7.24 -29.42 2.64
N LEU A 2 -6.11 -28.75 2.34
CA LEU A 2 -5.39 -28.63 1.06
C LEU A 2 -5.67 -27.33 0.29
N PHE A 3 -4.91 -26.30 0.68
CA PHE A 3 -4.58 -25.16 -0.18
C PHE A 3 -3.56 -25.66 -1.22
N PRO A 4 -3.91 -25.78 -2.52
CA PRO A 4 -2.91 -26.05 -3.51
C PRO A 4 -2.15 -24.74 -3.74
N PHE A 5 -0.85 -24.77 -3.45
CA PHE A 5 0.20 -24.01 -4.11
C PHE A 5 -0.16 -22.58 -4.51
N TYR A 6 0.24 -21.64 -3.65
CA TYR A 6 0.52 -20.25 -4.02
C TYR A 6 1.30 -20.24 -5.33
N THR A 7 0.62 -20.08 -6.46
CA THR A 7 1.31 -19.89 -7.73
C THR A 7 1.97 -18.54 -7.62
N LEU A 8 3.27 -18.57 -7.86
CA LEU A 8 4.22 -17.45 -7.92
C LEU A 8 3.81 -16.48 -9.06
N THR A 9 2.61 -15.93 -9.00
CA THR A 9 2.20 -14.83 -9.84
C THR A 9 3.05 -13.65 -9.38
N SER A 10 3.97 -13.21 -10.24
CA SER A 10 4.74 -12.00 -10.00
C SER A 10 3.77 -10.93 -9.51
N GLU A 11 4.06 -10.34 -8.35
CA GLU A 11 3.19 -9.32 -7.77
C GLU A 11 2.84 -8.30 -8.88
N PRO A 12 1.56 -7.99 -9.12
CA PRO A 12 1.14 -7.14 -10.25
C PRO A 12 1.95 -5.85 -10.35
N CYS A 13 2.35 -5.32 -9.21
CA CYS A 13 3.11 -4.08 -9.06
C CYS A 13 4.56 -4.16 -9.53
N MET A 14 5.11 -5.36 -9.72
CA MET A 14 6.46 -5.60 -10.22
C MET A 14 6.50 -5.88 -11.73
N LEU A 15 5.35 -6.08 -12.37
CA LEU A 15 5.25 -6.33 -13.80
C LEU A 15 5.36 -5.02 -14.60
N PRO A 16 5.93 -5.04 -15.82
CA PRO A 16 5.86 -3.88 -16.71
C PRO A 16 4.42 -3.64 -17.19
N PHE A 17 4.09 -2.45 -17.69
CA PHE A 17 2.82 -2.26 -18.39
C PHE A 17 2.79 -3.12 -19.67
N LYS A 18 1.61 -3.65 -20.03
CA LYS A 18 1.45 -4.46 -21.25
C LYS A 18 0.20 -4.03 -22.02
N GLY A 19 0.42 -3.34 -23.13
CA GLY A 19 -0.65 -2.82 -23.99
C GLY A 19 -1.43 -3.91 -24.71
N GLY A 20 -0.77 -4.97 -25.18
CA GLY A 20 -1.36 -5.95 -26.11
C GLY A 20 -1.43 -5.42 -27.54
N ASP A 21 -1.95 -6.24 -28.45
CA ASP A 21 -1.92 -6.05 -29.91
C ASP A 21 -3.32 -5.96 -30.56
N CYS A 22 -4.39 -6.00 -29.75
CA CYS A 22 -5.75 -5.79 -30.23
C CYS A 22 -6.02 -4.33 -30.68
N ARG A 23 -7.25 -4.05 -31.14
CA ARG A 23 -7.59 -2.78 -31.81
C ARG A 23 -8.29 -1.75 -30.92
N MET A 24 -8.58 -2.07 -29.66
CA MET A 24 -9.23 -1.10 -28.76
C MET A 24 -8.21 -0.06 -28.28
N ARG A 25 -8.69 1.09 -27.80
CA ARG A 25 -7.85 2.08 -27.10
C ARG A 25 -8.49 2.38 -25.76
N LEU A 26 -8.11 1.60 -24.75
CA LEU A 26 -8.63 1.73 -23.39
C LEU A 26 -7.55 2.38 -22.51
N GLN A 27 -7.86 3.54 -21.95
CA GLN A 27 -6.97 4.13 -20.94
C GLN A 27 -7.04 3.30 -19.65
N ARG A 28 -5.89 2.84 -19.18
CA ARG A 28 -5.73 2.05 -17.95
C ARG A 28 -4.61 2.63 -17.10
N TRP A 29 -4.56 2.20 -15.84
CA TRP A 29 -3.52 2.55 -14.89
C TRP A 29 -2.60 1.37 -14.66
N TYR A 30 -1.31 1.63 -14.52
CA TYR A 30 -0.31 0.65 -14.10
C TYR A 30 0.60 1.30 -13.04
N TYR A 31 1.22 0.48 -12.20
CA TYR A 31 2.22 0.93 -11.26
C TYR A 31 3.60 0.94 -11.91
N ASP A 32 4.23 2.12 -11.96
CA ASP A 32 5.61 2.30 -12.40
C ASP A 32 6.51 2.17 -11.17
N PHE A 33 7.07 0.96 -10.96
CA PHE A 33 7.93 0.67 -9.82
C PHE A 33 9.17 1.58 -9.75
N LYS A 34 9.72 1.99 -10.91
CA LYS A 34 10.91 2.87 -10.96
C LYS A 34 10.60 4.27 -10.47
N LYS A 35 9.36 4.74 -10.65
CA LYS A 35 8.89 6.07 -10.23
C LYS A 35 8.04 6.04 -8.97
N HIS A 36 7.77 4.85 -8.43
CA HIS A 36 6.88 4.63 -7.30
C HIS A 36 5.50 5.30 -7.47
N GLN A 37 4.94 5.26 -8.69
CA GLN A 37 3.69 5.97 -8.98
C GLN A 37 2.80 5.20 -9.94
N CYS A 38 1.49 5.28 -9.72
CA CYS A 38 0.49 4.87 -10.70
C CYS A 38 0.43 5.85 -11.88
N ARG A 39 0.61 5.35 -13.10
CA ARG A 39 0.62 6.12 -14.34
C ARG A 39 -0.36 5.52 -15.35
N THR A 40 -0.77 6.30 -16.34
CA THR A 40 -1.67 5.83 -17.38
C THR A 40 -0.92 5.16 -18.54
N PHE A 41 -1.56 4.21 -19.20
CA PHE A 41 -1.12 3.62 -20.46
C PHE A 41 -2.33 3.22 -21.32
N ILE A 42 -2.11 2.93 -22.60
CA ILE A 42 -3.14 2.42 -23.50
C ILE A 42 -3.12 0.91 -23.51
N TYR A 43 -4.25 0.31 -23.12
CA TYR A 43 -4.52 -1.10 -23.24
C TYR A 43 -5.38 -1.38 -24.47
N HIS A 44 -4.95 -2.35 -25.27
CA HIS A 44 -5.54 -2.66 -26.56
C HIS A 44 -6.74 -3.62 -26.50
N GLY A 45 -7.09 -4.08 -25.30
CA GLY A 45 -8.27 -4.92 -25.05
C GLY A 45 -7.98 -6.41 -24.86
N CYS A 46 -6.78 -6.87 -25.23
CA CYS A 46 -6.36 -8.26 -25.04
C CYS A 46 -4.88 -8.39 -24.66
N GLN A 47 -4.46 -9.58 -24.22
CA GLN A 47 -3.07 -9.95 -23.95
C GLN A 47 -2.32 -9.04 -22.96
N GLY A 48 -3.03 -8.32 -22.08
CA GLY A 48 -2.43 -7.56 -20.99
C GLY A 48 -1.81 -8.44 -19.90
N ASN A 49 -1.37 -7.83 -18.82
CA ASN A 49 -0.97 -8.52 -17.60
C ASN A 49 -1.69 -7.93 -16.38
N ALA A 50 -1.37 -8.41 -15.18
CA ALA A 50 -2.03 -7.98 -13.96
C ALA A 50 -1.72 -6.52 -13.54
N ASN A 51 -0.67 -5.89 -14.08
CA ASN A 51 -0.40 -4.46 -13.86
C ASN A 51 -1.30 -3.57 -14.74
N ASN A 52 -2.61 -3.75 -14.59
CA ASN A 52 -3.62 -3.11 -15.43
C ASN A 52 -4.89 -2.88 -14.61
N PHE A 53 -5.07 -1.64 -14.17
CA PHE A 53 -6.14 -1.20 -13.30
C PHE A 53 -7.06 -0.22 -14.05
N LEU A 54 -8.36 -0.27 -13.74
CA LEU A 54 -9.34 0.62 -14.37
C LEU A 54 -9.27 2.04 -13.79
N ARG A 55 -9.02 2.17 -12.48
CA ARG A 55 -8.98 3.45 -11.76
C ARG A 55 -7.63 3.66 -11.11
N LEU A 56 -7.26 4.93 -10.90
CA LEU A 56 -6.06 5.31 -10.15
C LEU A 56 -6.07 4.72 -8.75
N ASP A 57 -7.21 4.80 -8.06
CA ASP A 57 -7.33 4.31 -6.68
C ASP A 57 -7.13 2.80 -6.57
N ASP A 58 -7.55 2.03 -7.57
CA ASP A 58 -7.34 0.58 -7.59
C ASP A 58 -5.85 0.27 -7.73
N CYS A 59 -5.14 0.99 -8.60
CA CYS A 59 -3.69 0.87 -8.73
C CYS A 59 -2.97 1.27 -7.43
N LYS A 60 -3.36 2.40 -6.81
CA LYS A 60 -2.76 2.86 -5.55
C LYS A 60 -2.98 1.84 -4.43
N LYS A 61 -4.20 1.33 -4.28
CA LYS A 61 -4.53 0.31 -3.27
C LYS A 61 -3.76 -0.99 -3.51
N ALA A 62 -3.57 -1.39 -4.76
CA ALA A 62 -2.85 -2.61 -5.09
C ALA A 62 -1.34 -2.48 -4.87
N CYS A 63 -0.75 -1.33 -5.18
CA CYS A 63 0.71 -1.22 -5.36
C CYS A 63 1.41 -0.17 -4.51
N MET A 64 0.68 0.70 -3.83
CA MET A 64 1.25 1.70 -2.95
C MET A 64 0.97 1.29 -1.50
N LEU A 65 1.78 0.36 -1.00
CA LEU A 65 1.93 0.17 0.43
C LEU A 65 2.81 1.31 0.94
N ILE A 66 2.21 2.37 1.49
CA ILE A 66 2.99 3.32 2.29
C ILE A 66 3.26 2.63 3.62
N VAL A 67 4.48 2.15 3.80
CA VAL A 67 5.03 1.79 5.10
C VAL A 67 5.96 2.93 5.49
N LYS A 68 5.49 3.86 6.33
CA LYS A 68 6.38 4.91 6.86
C LYS A 68 7.41 4.25 7.77
N LYS A 69 8.63 4.79 7.82
CA LYS A 69 9.72 4.25 8.66
C LYS A 69 9.47 4.57 10.13
N GLY A 70 9.86 3.69 11.05
CA GLY A 70 9.75 3.89 12.51
C GLY A 70 8.84 2.86 13.19
N GLN A 71 8.97 2.74 14.51
CA GLN A 71 8.25 1.73 15.29
C GLN A 71 6.98 2.33 15.90
N CYS A 72 5.89 1.57 15.87
CA CYS A 72 4.66 1.93 16.56
C CYS A 72 4.89 2.06 18.07
N PRO A 73 4.26 3.04 18.72
CA PRO A 73 4.42 3.20 20.14
C PRO A 73 3.70 2.16 20.97
N LEU A 74 4.33 1.74 22.07
CA LEU A 74 3.61 1.09 23.16
C LEU A 74 2.70 2.15 23.78
N PHE A 75 1.39 2.04 23.55
CA PHE A 75 0.42 2.97 24.12
C PHE A 75 0.31 2.77 25.64
N PRO A 76 0.70 3.75 26.49
CA PRO A 76 0.48 3.67 27.93
C PRO A 76 -0.99 3.99 28.22
N TYR A 77 -1.68 3.03 28.84
CA TYR A 77 -3.09 3.14 29.21
C TYR A 77 -3.24 3.93 30.50
N THR A 78 -3.12 5.26 30.42
CA THR A 78 -3.42 6.12 31.57
C THR A 78 -4.44 7.15 31.14
N SER A 79 -5.60 7.11 31.81
CA SER A 79 -6.82 7.92 31.66
C SER A 79 -7.73 7.62 30.45
N ARG A 80 -9.00 7.36 30.77
CA ARG A 80 -10.14 7.30 29.84
C ARG A 80 -10.12 8.52 28.92
N MET A 81 -10.00 8.32 27.61
CA MET A 81 -10.49 9.26 26.59
C MET A 81 -10.46 8.61 25.22
N GLU A 82 -11.28 9.15 24.33
CA GLU A 82 -11.71 8.61 23.04
C GLU A 82 -10.57 8.03 22.19
N CYS A 83 -10.89 6.93 21.51
CA CYS A 83 -9.98 6.33 20.55
C CYS A 83 -9.59 7.38 19.48
N PRO A 84 -8.28 7.55 19.18
CA PRO A 84 -7.83 8.46 18.14
C PRO A 84 -8.40 8.09 16.76
N LYS A 85 -8.23 8.98 15.77
CA LYS A 85 -8.77 8.79 14.42
C LYS A 85 -8.42 7.39 13.88
N PRO A 86 -9.43 6.60 13.46
CA PRO A 86 -9.18 5.27 12.94
C PRO A 86 -8.49 5.37 11.58
N CYS A 87 -7.58 4.44 11.33
CA CYS A 87 -6.86 4.32 10.07
C CYS A 87 -6.91 2.88 9.56
N LYS A 88 -6.62 2.67 8.28
CA LYS A 88 -6.46 1.35 7.66
C LYS A 88 -5.01 1.09 7.25
N SER A 89 -4.27 2.14 6.91
CA SER A 89 -2.87 2.09 6.48
C SER A 89 -2.14 3.39 6.83
N ASP A 90 -0.80 3.40 6.75
CA ASP A 90 -0.03 4.63 7.02
C ASP A 90 -0.38 5.78 6.06
N MET A 91 -1.03 5.50 4.92
CA MET A 91 -1.54 6.53 4.01
C MET A 91 -2.62 7.40 4.64
N ASP A 92 -3.42 6.82 5.54
CA ASP A 92 -4.53 7.53 6.17
C ASP A 92 -4.06 8.50 7.25
N CYS A 93 -2.82 8.35 7.68
CA CYS A 93 -2.21 9.13 8.74
C CYS A 93 -1.41 10.30 8.18
N LEU A 94 -1.53 11.46 8.81
CA LEU A 94 -0.90 12.68 8.32
C LEU A 94 0.60 12.68 8.61
N MET A 95 1.37 13.41 7.80
CA MET A 95 2.78 13.69 8.03
C MET A 95 3.58 12.40 8.35
N THR A 96 4.19 12.32 9.54
CA THR A 96 5.06 11.23 10.00
C THR A 96 4.32 10.14 10.79
N GLU A 97 3.01 10.24 10.98
CA GLU A 97 2.24 9.27 11.77
C GLU A 97 2.04 7.95 11.02
N LYS A 98 2.18 6.80 11.69
CA LYS A 98 1.83 5.48 11.13
C LYS A 98 0.47 5.03 11.62
N CYS A 99 -0.12 4.14 10.87
CA CYS A 99 -1.28 3.40 11.30
C CYS A 99 -0.82 2.24 12.19
N CYS A 100 -1.09 2.36 13.49
CA CYS A 100 -0.58 1.45 14.51
C CYS A 100 -1.73 0.69 15.17
N ASP A 101 -1.48 -0.58 15.46
CA ASP A 101 -2.40 -1.42 16.23
C ASP A 101 -2.44 -0.94 17.70
N SER A 102 -3.64 -0.87 18.26
CA SER A 102 -3.92 -0.46 19.62
C SER A 102 -5.12 -1.26 20.17
N ARG A 103 -5.40 -1.14 21.46
CA ARG A 103 -6.62 -1.75 22.05
C ARG A 103 -7.94 -1.13 21.54
N CYS A 104 -7.86 0.00 20.83
CA CYS A 104 -8.96 0.65 20.14
C CYS A 104 -9.08 0.23 18.66
N GLY A 105 -8.28 -0.74 18.19
CA GLY A 105 -8.07 -1.04 16.78
C GLY A 105 -6.92 -0.22 16.18
N PHE A 106 -6.96 0.04 14.88
CA PHE A 106 -5.90 0.78 14.18
C PHE A 106 -6.09 2.29 14.26
N VAL A 107 -5.07 2.99 14.76
CA VAL A 107 -5.10 4.44 14.96
C VAL A 107 -3.82 5.11 14.45
N CYS A 108 -3.94 6.36 14.02
CA CYS A 108 -2.76 7.15 13.65
C CYS A 108 -1.97 7.52 14.90
N ALA A 109 -0.68 7.16 14.90
CA ALA A 109 0.21 7.38 16.01
C ALA A 109 1.54 7.98 15.58
N ASN A 110 2.04 8.91 16.40
CA ASN A 110 3.39 9.39 16.30
C ASN A 110 4.38 8.28 16.65
N LEU A 111 5.46 8.20 15.88
CA LEU A 111 6.42 7.11 15.99
C LEU A 111 7.41 7.40 17.09
N TRP A 112 7.85 6.35 17.78
CA TRP A 112 9.21 6.42 18.31
C TRP A 112 10.10 6.44 17.08
N GLN A 113 10.62 7.62 16.74
CA GLN A 113 11.92 7.66 16.10
C GLN A 113 12.80 6.90 17.09
N ALA A 114 13.17 5.66 16.76
CA ALA A 114 14.16 4.94 17.53
C ALA A 114 15.44 5.78 17.40
N ALA A 115 15.59 6.79 18.28
CA ALA A 115 16.88 7.30 18.64
C ALA A 115 17.66 6.03 18.93
N THR A 116 18.68 5.78 18.13
CA THR A 116 19.69 4.75 18.35
C THR A 116 20.05 4.81 19.83
N ARG A 117 19.41 3.97 20.66
CA ARG A 117 19.89 3.67 22.00
C ARG A 117 21.07 2.74 21.81
N ASN A 118 22.15 3.30 21.26
CA ASN A 118 23.48 2.90 21.65
C ASN A 118 23.67 3.50 23.04
N ASN A 119 23.19 2.77 24.04
CA ASN A 119 23.64 2.85 25.42
C ASN A 119 23.37 1.45 26.00
N CYS A 120 24.24 0.52 25.61
CA CYS A 120 24.74 -0.49 26.53
C CYS A 120 26.00 0.09 27.17
#